data_AF-A0A4Q5SI23-F1
#
_entry.id   AF-A0A4Q5SI23-F1
#
_cell.length_a   1.000
_cell.length_b   1.000
_cell.length_c   1.000
_cell.angle_alpha   90.00
_cell.angle_beta   90.00
_cell.angle_gamma   90.00
#
_symmetry.space_group_name_H-M   'P 1'
#
loop_
_entity.id
_entity.type
_entity.pdbx_description
1 polymer ?
#
loop_
_entity_poly.entity_id
_entity_poly.type
_entity_poly.pdbx_seq_one_letter_code
_entity_poly.pdbx_strand_id
1 'polypeptide(L)'
;MYDWPAYVEITTWSGNGLFSKSNPSLSIARPVPVSWPRQFYQPKYTAIPGPLTELRPTVYWNPGIITDENGNAEVVFYTKKKKTTYTVVMQGSNLDGLVGSSIKRIIVK
;
A
#
# COMPACT_ATOMS: atom_id res chain seq x y z
N MET A 1 -18.21 -37.00 -17.49
CA MET A 1 -17.88 -35.98 -16.47
C MET A 1 -16.47 -36.32 -16.00
N TYR A 2 -15.47 -35.53 -16.40
CA TYR A 2 -14.06 -35.82 -16.08
C TYR A 2 -13.77 -35.17 -14.73
N ASP A 3 -13.46 -35.99 -13.73
CA ASP A 3 -13.09 -35.51 -12.40
C ASP A 3 -11.59 -35.22 -12.43
N TRP A 4 -11.20 -33.95 -12.32
CA TRP A 4 -9.79 -33.59 -12.28
C TRP A 4 -9.23 -33.90 -10.89
N PRO A 5 -8.08 -34.58 -10.77
CA PRO A 5 -7.47 -34.81 -9.48
C PRO A 5 -7.09 -33.48 -8.84
N ALA A 6 -7.67 -33.19 -7.67
CA ALA A 6 -7.26 -32.09 -6.81
C ALA A 6 -6.15 -32.59 -5.87
N TYR A 7 -5.09 -31.80 -5.72
CA TYR A 7 -4.05 -32.05 -4.72
C TYR A 7 -3.96 -30.86 -3.75
N VAL A 8 -3.66 -31.17 -2.50
CA VAL A 8 -3.41 -30.19 -1.44
C VAL A 8 -1.95 -30.34 -1.03
N GLU A 9 -1.17 -29.29 -1.23
CA GLU A 9 0.24 -29.23 -0.83
C GLU A 9 0.38 -28.27 0.36
N ILE A 10 1.01 -28.73 1.44
CA ILE A 10 1.29 -27.91 2.63
C ILE A 10 2.80 -27.72 2.71
N THR A 11 3.26 -26.48 2.51
CA THR A 11 4.69 -26.12 2.59
C THR A 11 4.97 -25.17 3.75
N THR A 12 6.09 -25.36 4.45
CA THR A 12 6.54 -24.43 5.50
C THR A 12 7.36 -23.29 4.90
N TRP A 13 7.35 -22.11 5.55
CA TRP A 13 8.10 -20.93 5.12
C TRP A 13 9.62 -21.17 4.99
N SER A 14 10.17 -22.09 5.80
CA SER A 14 11.59 -22.46 5.78
C SER A 14 12.00 -23.35 4.61
N GLY A 15 11.06 -23.88 3.81
CA GLY A 15 11.32 -24.87 2.76
C GLY A 15 11.78 -26.25 3.26
N ASN A 16 12.12 -26.36 4.55
CA ASN A 16 12.54 -27.58 5.23
C ASN A 16 11.42 -28.03 6.18
N GLY A 17 10.45 -28.76 5.65
CA GLY A 17 9.48 -29.52 6.44
C GLY A 17 10.04 -30.88 6.85
N LEU A 18 9.38 -31.56 7.81
CA LEU A 18 9.75 -32.89 8.33
C LEU A 18 9.94 -33.99 7.26
N PHE A 19 9.52 -33.74 6.01
CA PHE A 19 9.63 -34.67 4.88
C PHE A 19 10.28 -34.06 3.63
N SER A 20 10.97 -32.91 3.74
CA SER A 20 11.65 -32.29 2.60
C SER A 20 12.96 -33.03 2.29
N LYS A 21 12.88 -34.13 1.54
CA LYS A 21 14.04 -34.67 0.83
C LYS A 21 14.29 -33.78 -0.39
N SER A 22 15.28 -32.89 -0.29
CA SER A 22 15.83 -32.22 -1.46
C SER A 22 16.31 -33.29 -2.44
N ASN A 23 15.63 -33.44 -3.58
CA ASN A 23 16.13 -34.24 -4.68
C ASN A 23 17.07 -33.33 -5.51
N PRO A 24 18.39 -33.57 -5.53
CA PRO A 24 19.33 -32.70 -6.23
C PRO A 24 19.09 -32.63 -7.74
N SER A 25 18.33 -33.58 -8.31
CA SER A 25 17.97 -33.61 -9.73
C SER A 25 16.72 -32.78 -10.08
N LEU A 26 16.01 -32.23 -9.08
CA LEU A 26 14.77 -31.48 -9.28
C LEU A 26 14.90 -30.06 -8.72
N SER A 27 15.02 -29.07 -9.61
CA SER A 27 14.97 -27.65 -9.26
C SER A 27 13.56 -27.09 -9.52
N ILE A 28 12.86 -26.67 -8.47
CA ILE A 28 11.53 -26.06 -8.59
C ILE A 28 11.70 -24.54 -8.71
N ALA A 29 11.48 -24.01 -9.92
CA ALA A 29 11.42 -22.56 -10.15
C ALA A 29 10.00 -22.07 -9.83
N ARG A 30 9.87 -21.10 -8.93
CA ARG A 30 8.61 -20.38 -8.65
C ARG A 30 8.69 -19.00 -9.30
N PRO A 31 8.12 -18.79 -10.49
CA PRO A 31 8.09 -17.45 -11.10
C PRO A 31 7.27 -16.51 -10.21
N VAL A 32 7.72 -15.26 -10.09
CA VAL A 32 6.94 -14.22 -9.40
C VAL A 32 5.63 -14.04 -10.17
N PRO A 33 4.46 -14.16 -9.54
CA PRO A 33 3.20 -13.97 -10.23
C PRO A 33 3.13 -12.54 -10.76
N VAL A 34 2.60 -12.39 -11.98
CA VAL A 34 2.31 -11.07 -12.55
C VAL A 34 1.28 -10.39 -11.65
N SER A 35 1.67 -9.27 -11.05
CA SER A 35 0.77 -8.43 -10.25
C SER A 35 0.58 -7.10 -10.94
N TRP A 36 -0.67 -6.66 -11.04
CA TRP A 36 -0.99 -5.34 -11.57
C TRP A 36 -0.68 -4.27 -10.53
N PRO A 37 -0.16 -3.10 -10.94
CA PRO A 37 0.05 -2.00 -10.02
C PRO A 37 -1.29 -1.59 -9.42
N ARG A 38 -1.38 -1.67 -8.09
CA ARG A 38 -2.58 -1.26 -7.34
C ARG A 38 -2.26 0.02 -6.58
N GLN A 39 -3.07 1.04 -6.77
CA GLN A 39 -2.96 2.28 -5.99
C GLN A 39 -3.38 2.03 -4.54
N PHE A 40 -2.70 2.69 -3.60
CA PHE A 40 -3.10 2.66 -2.21
C PHE A 40 -4.48 3.31 -2.04
N TYR A 41 -5.24 2.83 -1.07
CA TYR A 41 -6.62 3.27 -0.84
C TYR A 41 -6.70 4.74 -0.43
N GLN A 42 -7.50 5.53 -1.16
CA GLN A 42 -7.91 6.87 -0.77
C GLN A 42 -9.18 6.79 0.08
N PRO A 43 -9.16 7.27 1.34
CA PRO A 43 -10.36 7.27 2.20
C PRO A 43 -11.49 8.10 1.61
N LYS A 44 -12.69 7.52 1.58
CA LYS A 44 -13.92 8.28 1.31
C LYS A 44 -14.39 8.94 2.60
N TYR A 45 -14.53 10.26 2.58
CA TYR A 45 -15.06 11.02 3.70
C TYR A 45 -16.58 10.99 3.66
N THR A 46 -17.19 10.14 4.47
CA THR A 46 -18.65 10.08 4.63
C THR A 46 -19.09 10.96 5.79
N ALA A 47 -20.26 11.61 5.67
CA ALA A 47 -20.83 12.44 6.75
C ALA A 47 -21.25 11.62 7.99
N ILE A 48 -21.42 10.30 7.83
CA ILE A 48 -21.75 9.39 8.93
C ILE A 48 -20.50 9.18 9.79
N PRO A 49 -20.57 9.39 11.12
CA PRO A 49 -19.46 9.13 12.00
C PRO A 49 -19.00 7.67 11.85
N GLY A 50 -17.73 7.49 11.49
CA GLY A 50 -17.11 6.17 11.45
C GLY A 50 -17.10 5.52 12.84
N PRO A 51 -16.85 4.20 12.92
CA PRO A 51 -16.77 3.49 14.19
C PRO A 51 -15.76 4.17 15.13
N LEU A 52 -16.03 4.13 16.43
CA LEU A 52 -15.20 4.72 17.49
C LEU A 52 -13.71 4.33 17.40
N THR A 53 -13.42 3.20 16.77
CA THR A 53 -12.07 2.64 16.57
C THR A 53 -11.60 2.80 15.12
N GLU A 54 -11.56 4.02 14.58
CA GLU A 54 -10.92 4.25 13.29
C GLU A 54 -9.38 4.14 13.41
N LEU A 55 -8.83 2.96 13.10
CA LEU A 55 -7.40 2.65 13.23
C LEU A 55 -6.56 2.89 11.96
N ARG A 56 -7.12 3.52 10.92
CA ARG A 56 -6.37 3.76 9.67
C ARG A 56 -5.13 4.63 9.92
N PRO A 57 -3.91 4.21 9.54
CA PRO A 57 -2.70 5.01 9.74
C PRO A 57 -2.61 6.17 8.74
N THR A 58 -3.09 5.96 7.51
CA THR A 58 -3.13 6.96 6.45
C THR A 58 -4.51 7.60 6.37
N VAL A 59 -4.58 8.92 6.52
CA VAL A 59 -5.84 9.69 6.45
C VAL A 59 -6.11 10.29 5.06
N TYR A 60 -5.08 10.37 4.23
CA TYR A 60 -5.15 10.89 2.86
C TYR A 60 -4.06 10.25 2.00
N TRP A 61 -4.42 9.86 0.78
CA TRP A 61 -3.49 9.40 -0.25
C TRP A 61 -4.01 9.85 -1.61
N ASN A 62 -3.22 10.60 -2.37
CA ASN A 62 -3.52 11.00 -3.74
C ASN A 62 -2.23 11.14 -4.54
N PRO A 63 -1.97 10.26 -5.53
CA PRO A 63 -0.77 10.34 -6.37
C PRO A 63 -0.91 11.32 -7.54
N GLY A 64 -2.11 11.83 -7.82
CA GLY A 64 -2.43 12.62 -9.01
C GLY A 64 -2.65 14.10 -8.73
N ILE A 65 -1.83 14.71 -7.87
CA ILE A 65 -1.92 16.14 -7.57
C ILE A 65 -1.15 16.90 -8.65
N ILE A 66 -1.84 17.78 -9.38
CA ILE A 66 -1.26 18.66 -10.39
C ILE A 66 -1.21 20.06 -9.79
N THR A 67 -0.04 20.70 -9.86
CA THR A 67 0.15 22.08 -9.41
C THR A 67 -0.30 23.08 -10.46
N ASP A 68 -0.65 24.29 -10.03
CA ASP A 68 -0.92 25.43 -10.92
C ASP A 68 0.37 25.95 -11.59
N GLU A 69 0.22 26.98 -12.44
CA GLU A 69 1.34 27.64 -13.14
C GLU A 69 2.38 28.25 -12.19
N ASN A 70 1.99 28.53 -10.95
CA ASN A 70 2.85 29.07 -9.90
C ASN A 70 3.48 27.96 -9.02
N GLY A 71 3.19 26.68 -9.30
CA GLY A 71 3.68 25.53 -8.54
C GLY A 71 2.90 25.24 -7.25
N ASN A 72 1.71 25.81 -7.05
CA ASN A 72 0.88 25.59 -5.87
C ASN A 72 -0.17 24.51 -6.11
N ALA A 73 -0.49 23.76 -5.05
CA ALA A 73 -1.61 22.83 -5.03
C ALA A 73 -2.28 22.87 -3.66
N GLU A 74 -3.62 22.81 -3.64
CA GLU A 74 -4.40 22.75 -2.41
C GLU A 74 -4.88 21.32 -2.15
N VAL A 75 -4.74 20.87 -0.90
CA VAL A 75 -5.18 19.53 -0.46
C VAL A 75 -5.98 19.67 0.82
N VAL A 76 -7.21 19.17 0.79
CA VAL A 76 -8.11 19.14 1.96
C VAL A 76 -8.34 17.68 2.38
N PHE A 77 -8.18 17.42 3.67
CA PHE A 77 -8.41 16.11 4.26
C PHE A 77 -9.00 16.23 5.66
N TYR A 78 -9.64 15.17 6.13
CA TYR A 78 -10.22 15.11 7.46
C TYR A 78 -9.33 14.31 8.41
N THR A 79 -9.21 14.80 9.64
CA THR A 79 -8.43 14.15 10.70
C THR A 79 -9.35 13.36 11.63
N LYS A 80 -8.75 12.51 12.47
CA LYS A 80 -9.49 11.81 13.52
C LYS A 80 -9.85 12.78 14.64
N LYS A 81 -10.88 12.45 15.42
CA LYS A 81 -11.33 13.24 16.58
C LYS A 81 -10.27 13.33 17.70
N LYS A 82 -9.35 12.36 17.78
CA LYS A 82 -8.32 12.32 18.81
C LYS A 82 -7.12 13.21 18.42
N LYS A 83 -6.66 14.02 19.37
CA LYS A 83 -5.42 14.79 19.26
C LYS A 83 -4.25 13.87 18.93
N THR A 84 -3.56 14.14 17.84
CA THR A 84 -2.44 13.32 17.37
C THR A 84 -1.54 14.13 16.45
N THR A 85 -0.33 13.62 16.23
CA THR A 85 0.61 14.15 15.26
C THR A 85 0.49 13.36 13.97
N TYR A 86 0.41 14.05 12.83
CA TYR A 86 0.43 13.45 11.51
C TYR A 86 1.73 13.80 10.79
N THR A 87 2.21 12.88 9.97
CA THR A 87 3.34 13.09 9.06
C THR A 87 2.78 13.23 7.65
N VAL A 88 3.07 14.35 7.01
CA VAL A 88 2.76 14.64 5.62
C VAL A 88 4.01 14.33 4.82
N VAL A 89 3.90 13.40 3.87
CA VAL A 89 4.95 13.05 2.92
C VAL A 89 4.49 13.50 1.55
N MET A 90 5.27 14.37 0.91
CA MET A 90 5.02 14.86 -0.44
C MET A 90 6.17 14.41 -1.32
N GLN A 91 5.84 13.80 -2.46
CA GLN A 91 6.78 13.35 -3.47
C GLN A 91 6.21 13.72 -4.83
N GLY A 92 7.07 14.14 -5.75
CA GLY A 92 6.64 14.52 -7.08
C GLY A 92 7.81 14.70 -8.03
N SER A 93 7.47 14.92 -9.29
CA SER A 93 8.42 15.27 -10.34
C SER A 93 7.87 16.41 -11.19
N ASN A 94 8.76 17.18 -11.81
CA ASN A 94 8.37 18.13 -12.85
C ASN A 94 8.48 17.49 -14.25
N LEU A 95 8.12 18.25 -15.28
CA LEU A 95 8.20 17.80 -16.68
C LEU A 95 9.66 17.71 -17.20
N ASP A 96 10.59 18.38 -16.54
CA ASP A 96 12.02 18.37 -16.89
C ASP A 96 12.75 17.14 -16.29
N GLY A 97 12.04 16.23 -15.62
CA GLY A 97 12.59 15.02 -15.02
C GLY A 97 13.25 15.24 -13.65
N LEU A 98 13.11 16.42 -13.05
CA LEU A 98 13.53 16.68 -11.68
C LEU A 98 12.54 16.04 -10.71
N VAL A 99 13.07 15.40 -9.67
CA VAL A 99 12.30 14.77 -8.60
C VAL A 99 12.50 15.52 -7.29
N GLY A 100 11.44 15.62 -6.49
CA GLY A 100 11.45 16.26 -5.19
C GLY A 100 10.73 15.43 -4.16
N SER A 101 11.21 15.49 -2.92
CA SER A 101 10.49 14.93 -1.77
C SER A 101 10.59 15.85 -0.56
N SER A 102 9.53 15.89 0.23
CA SER A 102 9.48 16.69 1.45
C SER A 102 8.63 15.98 2.50
N ILE A 103 9.06 16.09 3.75
CA ILE A 103 8.39 15.50 4.90
C ILE A 103 8.13 16.59 5.93
N LYS A 104 6.86 16.74 6.33
CA LYS A 104 6.43 17.72 7.34
C LYS A 104 5.61 17.04 8.42
N ARG A 105 5.72 17.51 9.66
CA ARG A 105 4.86 17.05 10.77
C ARG A 105 3.86 18.13 11.13
N ILE A 106 2.61 17.73 11.36
CA ILE A 106 1.52 18.60 11.80
C ILE A 106 0.92 18.04 13.09
N ILE A 107 0.59 18.93 14.02
CA ILE A 107 -0.01 18.57 15.31
C ILE A 107 -1.47 19.01 15.28
N VAL A 108 -2.40 18.08 15.46
CA VAL A 108 -3.83 18.36 15.55
C VAL A 108 -4.21 18.42 17.03
N LYS A 109 -4.65 19.60 17.45
CA LYS A 109 -5.01 19.92 18.85
C LYS A 109 -6.47 19.65 19.15
#